data_AF-A0A3A9T7H1-F1
#
_entry.id   AF-A0A3A9T7H1-F1
#
_cell.length_a   1.000
_cell.length_b   1.000
_cell.length_c   1.000
_cell.angle_alpha   90.00
_cell.angle_beta   90.00
_cell.angle_gamma   90.00
#
_symmetry.space_group_name_H-M   'P 1'
#
loop_
_entity.id
_entity.type
_entity.pdbx_description
1 polymer ?
#
loop_
_entity_poly.entity_id
_entity_poly.type
_entity_poly.pdbx_seq_one_letter_code
_entity_poly.pdbx_strand_id
1 'polypeptide(L)'
;MKKVKNSNKTGIILGGVIVALLAAVVFIASLLLESYRIRQFKVDVFVLCNESDICVADGPDGHVKVHDDNLPAIYSILSKAHGKVDPSDEDPVRSLNLEFECHEETWNMRIDELNTDVVRVTLSGPENKSMCFSNRGAYNEYAQAVSLKGYNKPNKALGK
;
A
#
# COMPACT_ATOMS: atom_id res chain seq x y z
N MET A 1 36.38 -15.77 54.41
CA MET A 1 36.10 -14.78 53.36
C MET A 1 35.65 -15.51 52.08
N LYS A 2 34.35 -15.54 51.77
CA LYS A 2 33.82 -16.08 50.50
C LYS A 2 32.87 -15.02 49.91
N LYS A 3 33.41 -14.11 49.10
CA LYS A 3 32.62 -13.04 48.50
C LYS A 3 33.17 -12.62 47.13
N VAL A 4 33.37 -13.57 46.20
CA VAL A 4 33.83 -13.22 44.84
C VAL A 4 33.12 -13.99 43.71
N LYS A 5 32.38 -15.07 43.97
CA LYS A 5 31.83 -15.90 42.86
C LYS A 5 30.48 -15.44 42.25
N ASN A 6 29.79 -14.46 42.84
CA ASN A 6 28.48 -13.99 42.36
C ASN A 6 28.52 -12.73 41.48
N SER A 7 29.60 -11.94 41.49
CA SER A 7 29.64 -10.65 40.79
C SER A 7 29.58 -10.78 39.26
N ASN A 8 30.20 -11.84 38.70
CA ASN A 8 30.17 -12.08 37.25
C ASN A 8 28.78 -12.50 36.77
N LYS A 9 28.01 -13.26 37.57
CA LYS A 9 26.65 -13.67 37.19
C LYS A 9 25.70 -12.48 37.18
N THR A 10 25.82 -11.59 38.17
CA THR A 10 24.99 -10.37 38.24
C THR A 10 25.28 -9.40 37.10
N GLY A 11 26.56 -9.24 36.70
CA GLY A 11 26.94 -8.41 35.55
C GLY A 11 26.42 -8.96 34.21
N ILE A 12 26.44 -10.28 34.03
CA ILE A 12 25.90 -10.94 32.83
C ILE A 12 24.37 -10.79 32.76
N ILE A 13 23.66 -10.97 33.88
CA ILE A 13 22.21 -10.80 33.96
C ILE A 13 21.82 -9.34 33.68
N LEU A 14 22.50 -8.37 34.29
CA LEU A 14 22.22 -6.95 34.09
C LEU A 14 22.51 -6.51 32.64
N GLY A 15 23.62 -6.99 32.05
CA GLY A 15 23.93 -6.77 30.64
C GLY A 15 22.86 -7.36 29.71
N GLY A 16 22.37 -8.56 30.00
CA GLY A 16 21.28 -9.19 29.25
C GLY A 16 19.97 -8.40 29.28
N VAL A 17 19.60 -7.84 30.44
CA VAL A 17 18.40 -7.00 30.58
C VAL A 17 18.52 -5.71 29.77
N ILE A 18 19.69 -5.06 29.78
CA ILE A 18 19.92 -3.83 29.01
C ILE A 18 19.82 -4.11 27.50
N VAL A 19 20.42 -5.20 27.02
CA VAL A 19 20.33 -5.59 25.60
C VAL A 19 18.89 -5.91 25.20
N ALA A 20 18.13 -6.62 26.04
CA ALA A 20 16.72 -6.91 25.78
C ALA A 20 15.87 -5.64 25.71
N LEU A 21 16.12 -4.66 26.59
CA LEU A 21 15.44 -3.37 26.57
C LEU A 21 15.78 -2.56 25.31
N LEU A 22 17.05 -2.51 24.91
CA LEU A 22 17.47 -1.83 23.69
C LEU A 22 16.85 -2.49 22.44
N ALA A 23 16.83 -3.82 22.37
CA ALA A 23 16.18 -4.55 21.29
C ALA A 23 14.68 -4.24 21.20
N ALA A 24 14.00 -4.18 22.35
CA ALA A 24 12.58 -3.81 22.40
C ALA A 24 12.33 -2.38 21.91
N VAL A 25 13.17 -1.42 22.30
CA VAL A 25 13.06 -0.02 21.82
C VAL A 25 13.24 0.06 20.31
N VAL A 26 14.25 -0.63 19.76
CA VAL A 26 14.48 -0.68 18.30
C VAL A 26 13.28 -1.30 17.58
N PHE A 27 12.74 -2.39 18.11
CA PHE A 27 11.57 -3.05 17.54
C PHE A 27 10.31 -2.17 17.56
N ILE A 28 10.06 -1.44 18.66
CA ILE A 28 8.96 -0.49 18.74
C ILE A 28 9.16 0.65 17.74
N ALA A 29 10.39 1.17 17.62
CA ALA A 29 10.70 2.21 16.66
C ALA A 29 10.48 1.76 15.21
N SER A 30 10.86 0.52 14.86
CA SER A 30 10.60 -0.01 13.51
C SER A 30 9.10 -0.15 13.22
N LEU A 31 8.29 -0.60 14.19
CA LEU A 31 6.84 -0.68 14.04
C LEU A 31 6.20 0.71 13.86
N LEU A 32 6.71 1.74 14.56
CA LEU A 32 6.22 3.11 14.41
C LEU A 32 6.54 3.68 13.02
N LEU A 33 7.74 3.42 12.49
CA LEU A 33 8.13 3.85 11.14
C LEU A 33 7.26 3.19 10.07
N GLU A 34 7.00 1.88 10.18
CA GLU A 34 6.10 1.18 9.25
C GLU A 34 4.67 1.71 9.35
N SER A 35 4.16 1.93 10.58
CA SER A 35 2.84 2.51 10.80
C SER A 35 2.71 3.89 10.15
N TYR A 36 3.73 4.74 10.30
CA TYR A 36 3.79 6.05 9.65
C TYR A 36 3.77 5.93 8.12
N ARG A 37 4.58 5.04 7.56
CA ARG A 37 4.64 4.80 6.10
C ARG A 37 3.29 4.34 5.55
N ILE A 38 2.59 3.42 6.24
CA ILE A 38 1.26 2.94 5.84
C ILE A 38 0.23 4.05 5.91
N ARG A 39 0.30 4.88 6.96
CA ARG A 39 -0.59 6.02 7.11
C ARG A 39 -0.41 7.02 5.98
N GLN A 40 0.82 7.42 5.67
CA GLN A 40 1.10 8.33 4.56
C GLN A 40 0.60 7.76 3.24
N PHE A 41 0.90 6.49 2.95
CA PHE A 41 0.41 5.83 1.73
C PHE A 41 -1.11 5.87 1.62
N LYS A 42 -1.85 5.55 2.69
CA LYS A 42 -3.32 5.62 2.68
C LYS A 42 -3.85 7.04 2.51
N VAL A 43 -3.15 8.04 3.02
CA VAL A 43 -3.49 9.47 2.82
C VAL A 43 -3.27 9.85 1.36
N ASP A 44 -2.15 9.47 0.76
CA ASP A 44 -1.86 9.79 -0.65
C ASP A 44 -2.91 9.16 -1.58
N VAL A 45 -3.24 7.87 -1.41
CA VAL A 45 -4.31 7.21 -2.18
C VAL A 45 -5.66 7.90 -1.94
N PHE A 46 -5.95 8.32 -0.70
CA PHE A 46 -7.20 9.03 -0.39
C PHE A 46 -7.30 10.35 -1.15
N VAL A 47 -6.22 11.15 -1.15
CA VAL A 47 -6.16 12.43 -1.86
C VAL A 47 -6.32 12.19 -3.36
N LEU A 48 -5.57 11.26 -3.96
CA LEU A 48 -5.69 10.93 -5.38
C LEU A 48 -7.10 10.46 -5.77
N CYS A 49 -7.76 9.67 -4.93
CA CYS A 49 -9.09 9.16 -5.27
C CYS A 49 -10.23 10.15 -5.00
N ASN A 50 -10.00 11.26 -4.30
CA ASN A 50 -11.05 12.23 -3.96
C ASN A 50 -10.81 13.66 -4.47
N GLU A 51 -9.56 14.02 -4.75
CA GLU A 51 -9.17 15.38 -5.16
C GLU A 51 -8.59 15.44 -6.57
N SER A 52 -8.41 14.30 -7.27
CA SER A 52 -7.93 14.34 -8.65
C SER A 52 -9.01 14.84 -9.61
N ASP A 53 -8.62 15.78 -10.47
CA ASP A 53 -9.49 16.36 -11.50
C ASP A 53 -9.65 15.40 -12.70
N ILE A 54 -8.61 14.60 -12.96
CA ILE A 54 -8.56 13.65 -14.06
C ILE A 54 -7.91 12.37 -13.57
N CYS A 55 -8.58 11.24 -13.83
CA CYS A 55 -7.99 9.93 -13.74
C CYS A 55 -8.20 9.18 -15.05
N VAL A 56 -7.12 8.66 -15.62
CA VAL A 56 -7.11 7.79 -16.79
C VAL A 56 -6.61 6.42 -16.35
N ALA A 57 -7.21 5.34 -16.86
CA ALA A 57 -6.82 3.99 -16.47
C ALA A 57 -6.72 3.05 -17.67
N ASP A 58 -5.81 2.10 -17.52
CA ASP A 58 -5.59 0.96 -18.41
C ASP A 58 -6.43 -0.20 -17.89
N GLY A 59 -7.70 -0.18 -18.29
CA GLY A 59 -8.69 -1.15 -17.86
C GLY A 59 -8.77 -2.39 -18.75
N PRO A 60 -9.61 -3.37 -18.36
CA PRO A 60 -9.85 -4.57 -19.17
C PRO A 60 -10.42 -4.25 -20.57
N ASP A 61 -11.08 -3.10 -20.70
CA ASP A 61 -11.71 -2.63 -21.95
C ASP A 61 -10.82 -1.64 -22.75
N GLY A 62 -9.58 -1.40 -22.29
CA GLY A 62 -8.63 -0.44 -22.88
C GLY A 62 -8.49 0.85 -22.07
N HIS A 63 -8.00 1.91 -22.72
CA HIS A 63 -7.79 3.22 -22.10
C HIS A 63 -9.11 3.96 -21.86
N VAL A 64 -9.41 4.25 -20.60
CA VAL A 64 -10.63 4.97 -20.20
C VAL A 64 -10.30 6.16 -19.31
N LYS A 65 -11.05 7.24 -19.46
CA LYS A 65 -11.18 8.25 -18.41
C LYS A 65 -12.13 7.71 -17.36
N VAL A 66 -11.61 7.49 -16.15
CA VAL A 66 -12.39 7.00 -15.01
C VAL A 66 -13.33 8.11 -14.55
N HIS A 67 -14.59 7.77 -14.34
CA HIS A 67 -15.58 8.68 -13.79
C HIS A 67 -15.31 8.92 -12.30
N ASP A 68 -15.47 10.16 -11.84
CA ASP A 68 -15.20 10.59 -10.46
C ASP A 68 -15.90 9.69 -9.42
N ASP A 69 -17.18 9.35 -9.62
CA ASP A 69 -17.93 8.40 -8.78
C ASP A 69 -17.28 7.00 -8.60
N ASN A 70 -16.38 6.57 -9.49
CA ASN A 70 -15.67 5.30 -9.37
C ASN A 70 -14.36 5.41 -8.57
N LEU A 71 -13.77 6.61 -8.43
CA LEU A 71 -12.50 6.80 -7.72
C LEU A 71 -12.61 6.50 -6.22
N PRO A 72 -13.65 6.95 -5.49
CA PRO A 72 -13.87 6.55 -4.11
C PRO A 72 -14.06 5.04 -3.93
N ALA A 73 -14.55 4.33 -4.97
CA ALA A 73 -14.69 2.88 -4.92
C ALA A 73 -13.30 2.20 -4.86
N ILE A 74 -12.35 2.67 -5.68
CA ILE A 74 -10.96 2.19 -5.69
C ILE A 74 -10.33 2.39 -4.31
N TYR A 75 -10.46 3.59 -3.74
CA TYR A 75 -9.99 3.86 -2.38
C TYR A 75 -10.68 2.98 -1.33
N SER A 76 -12.01 2.80 -1.42
CA SER A 76 -12.76 1.96 -0.48
C SER A 76 -12.27 0.52 -0.49
N ILE A 77 -11.99 -0.06 -1.66
CA ILE A 77 -11.46 -1.43 -1.77
C ILE A 77 -10.06 -1.49 -1.13
N LEU A 78 -9.19 -0.50 -1.42
CA LEU A 78 -7.83 -0.44 -0.88
C LEU A 78 -7.80 -0.15 0.64
N SER A 79 -8.71 0.67 1.14
CA SER A 79 -8.76 1.05 2.56
C SER A 79 -9.17 -0.11 3.46
N LYS A 80 -10.08 -0.97 2.97
CA LYS A 80 -10.49 -2.24 3.60
C LYS A 80 -9.38 -3.29 3.57
N ALA A 81 -8.41 -3.13 2.67
CA ALA A 81 -7.28 -4.01 2.57
C ALA A 81 -6.35 -3.81 3.79
N HIS A 82 -6.02 -4.91 4.45
CA HIS A 82 -5.05 -4.92 5.54
C HIS A 82 -3.65 -5.06 4.95
N GLY A 83 -2.73 -4.17 5.33
CA GLY A 83 -1.35 -4.25 4.90
C GLY A 83 -0.76 -5.59 5.34
N LYS A 84 -0.17 -6.32 4.40
CA LYS A 84 0.68 -7.47 4.70
C LYS A 84 2.09 -7.04 4.33
N VAL A 85 3.03 -7.11 5.27
CA VAL A 85 4.44 -6.94 4.95
C VAL A 85 4.88 -8.21 4.23
N ASP A 86 4.58 -8.25 2.95
CA ASP A 86 5.01 -9.33 2.06
C ASP A 86 5.89 -8.69 0.99
N PRO A 87 7.23 -8.76 1.13
CA PRO A 87 8.16 -8.37 0.10
C PRO A 87 8.25 -9.48 -0.97
N SER A 88 7.09 -10.02 -1.37
CA SER A 88 7.00 -10.93 -2.49
C SER A 88 7.50 -10.15 -3.71
N ASP A 89 8.59 -10.61 -4.32
CA ASP A 89 9.11 -10.18 -5.64
C ASP A 89 8.43 -10.98 -6.77
N GLU A 90 7.26 -11.57 -6.49
CA GLU A 90 6.52 -12.31 -7.50
C GLU A 90 6.12 -11.40 -8.66
N ASP A 91 6.17 -11.98 -9.85
CA ASP A 91 5.65 -11.33 -11.05
C ASP A 91 4.13 -11.22 -10.94
N PRO A 92 3.55 -10.06 -11.32
CA PRO A 92 2.12 -9.87 -11.26
C PRO A 92 1.40 -10.78 -12.26
N VAL A 93 0.30 -11.41 -11.81
CA VAL A 93 -0.63 -12.16 -12.67
C VAL A 93 -1.39 -11.21 -13.60
N ARG A 94 -1.82 -10.07 -13.04
CA ARG A 94 -2.52 -8.99 -13.74
C ARG A 94 -2.09 -7.65 -13.15
N SER A 95 -2.13 -6.61 -13.97
CA SER A 95 -1.86 -5.24 -13.55
C SER A 95 -2.91 -4.28 -14.09
N LEU A 96 -3.25 -3.26 -13.31
CA LEU A 96 -4.00 -2.08 -13.72
C LEU A 96 -3.12 -0.86 -13.48
N ASN A 97 -3.03 0.03 -14.46
CA ASN A 97 -2.35 1.32 -14.32
C ASN A 97 -3.40 2.42 -14.28
N LEU A 98 -3.25 3.35 -13.35
CA LEU A 98 -4.07 4.53 -13.23
C LEU A 98 -3.17 5.75 -13.20
N GLU A 99 -3.42 6.70 -14.07
CA GLU A 99 -2.74 7.99 -14.12
C GLU A 99 -3.70 9.05 -13.59
N PHE A 100 -3.21 9.86 -12.66
CA PHE A 100 -3.95 10.93 -12.00
C PHE A 100 -3.26 12.26 -12.28
N GLU A 101 -4.04 13.27 -12.60
CA GLU A 101 -3.61 14.68 -12.51
C GLU A 101 -4.21 15.26 -11.23
N CYS A 102 -3.35 15.70 -10.32
CA CYS A 102 -3.74 16.24 -9.02
C CYS A 102 -2.78 17.36 -8.64
N HIS A 103 -3.29 18.56 -8.35
CA HIS A 103 -2.49 19.71 -7.89
C HIS A 103 -1.27 20.03 -8.77
N GLU A 104 -1.43 20.00 -10.10
CA GLU A 104 -0.36 20.21 -11.11
C GLU A 104 0.71 19.09 -11.17
N GLU A 105 0.50 17.99 -10.44
CA GLU A 105 1.38 16.82 -10.45
C GLU A 105 0.70 15.63 -11.15
N THR A 106 1.50 14.86 -11.88
CA THR A 106 1.07 13.57 -12.43
C THR A 106 1.49 12.45 -11.49
N TRP A 107 0.51 11.67 -11.04
CA TRP A 107 0.71 10.48 -10.24
C TRP A 107 0.30 9.24 -11.03
N ASN A 108 1.08 8.18 -10.91
CA ASN A 108 0.75 6.86 -11.44
C ASN A 108 0.54 5.89 -10.29
N MET A 109 -0.63 5.26 -10.23
CA MET A 109 -0.93 4.16 -9.34
C MET A 109 -1.04 2.87 -10.15
N ARG A 110 -0.11 1.94 -9.89
CA ARG A 110 -0.18 0.58 -10.41
C ARG A 110 -0.73 -0.36 -9.35
N ILE A 111 -1.77 -1.12 -9.69
CA ILE A 111 -2.35 -2.18 -8.86
C ILE A 111 -2.03 -3.52 -9.51
N ASP A 112 -1.17 -4.29 -8.87
CA ASP A 112 -0.72 -5.61 -9.31
C ASP A 112 -1.40 -6.71 -8.49
N GLU A 113 -1.99 -7.69 -9.15
CA GLU A 113 -2.41 -8.95 -8.51
C GLU A 113 -1.21 -9.89 -8.44
N LEU A 114 -0.66 -10.11 -7.25
CA LEU A 114 0.43 -11.10 -7.07
C LEU A 114 -0.15 -12.52 -6.97
N ASN A 115 -1.27 -12.64 -6.26
CA ASN A 115 -2.07 -13.84 -6.17
C ASN A 115 -3.51 -13.46 -5.77
N THR A 116 -4.39 -14.46 -5.61
CA THR A 116 -5.81 -14.23 -5.28
C THR A 116 -6.01 -13.40 -4.02
N ASP A 117 -5.11 -13.50 -3.03
CA ASP A 117 -5.26 -12.85 -1.73
C ASP A 117 -4.41 -11.61 -1.54
N VAL A 118 -3.47 -11.31 -2.45
CA VAL A 118 -2.49 -10.23 -2.28
C VAL A 118 -2.42 -9.36 -3.52
N VAL A 119 -2.52 -8.05 -3.30
CA VAL A 119 -2.21 -7.04 -4.31
C VAL A 119 -1.03 -6.19 -3.89
N ARG A 120 -0.20 -5.78 -4.84
CA ARG A 120 0.82 -4.74 -4.65
C ARG A 120 0.32 -3.46 -5.29
N VAL A 121 0.32 -2.37 -4.53
CA VAL A 121 -0.04 -1.05 -5.03
C VAL A 121 1.20 -0.19 -5.00
N THR A 122 1.58 0.31 -6.17
CA THR A 122 2.75 1.16 -6.36
C THR A 122 2.28 2.54 -6.79
N LEU A 123 2.60 3.56 -6.00
CA LEU A 123 2.44 4.96 -6.34
C LEU A 123 3.76 5.51 -6.82
N SER A 124 3.75 6.16 -7.97
CA SER A 124 4.86 6.87 -8.58
C SER A 124 4.45 8.30 -8.90
N GLY A 125 5.30 9.26 -8.55
CA GLY A 125 5.02 10.69 -8.67
C GLY A 125 6.21 11.45 -8.06
N PRO A 126 5.98 12.42 -7.17
CA PRO A 126 7.04 13.06 -6.37
C PRO A 126 7.82 12.06 -5.52
N GLU A 127 7.14 11.05 -4.98
CA GLU A 127 7.74 9.98 -4.18
C GLU A 127 7.28 8.62 -4.72
N ASN A 128 8.21 7.66 -4.78
CA ASN A 128 7.89 6.29 -5.16
C ASN A 128 7.59 5.46 -3.90
N LYS A 129 6.36 4.97 -3.77
CA LYS A 129 5.91 4.16 -2.64
C LYS A 129 5.28 2.88 -3.15
N SER A 130 5.64 1.74 -2.59
CA SER A 130 4.98 0.46 -2.87
C SER A 130 4.55 -0.22 -1.58
N MET A 131 3.36 -0.82 -1.60
CA MET A 131 2.78 -1.55 -0.48
C MET A 131 1.99 -2.77 -0.94
N CYS A 132 2.12 -3.86 -0.19
CA CYS A 132 1.32 -5.06 -0.39
C CYS A 132 0.14 -5.07 0.58
N PHE A 133 -1.03 -5.44 0.06
CA PHE A 133 -2.27 -5.51 0.80
C PHE A 133 -2.94 -6.85 0.62
N SER A 134 -3.56 -7.35 1.69
CA SER A 134 -4.49 -8.47 1.59
C SER A 134 -5.76 -8.01 0.89
N ASN A 135 -6.05 -8.61 -0.26
CA ASN A 135 -7.13 -8.25 -1.17
C ASN A 135 -8.31 -9.24 -1.14
N ARG A 136 -8.11 -10.47 -0.64
CA ARG A 136 -9.16 -11.49 -0.49
C ARG A 136 -10.01 -11.71 -1.75
N GLY A 137 -9.39 -11.73 -2.93
CA GLY A 137 -10.06 -11.93 -4.22
C GLY A 137 -10.76 -10.70 -4.81
N ALA A 138 -10.66 -9.52 -4.18
CA ALA A 138 -11.35 -8.31 -4.63
C ALA A 138 -10.71 -7.63 -5.87
N TYR A 139 -9.76 -8.28 -6.55
CA TYR A 139 -9.02 -7.65 -7.66
C TYR A 139 -9.97 -7.26 -8.82
N ASN A 140 -10.96 -8.12 -9.06
CA ASN A 140 -11.97 -7.88 -10.08
C ASN A 140 -12.83 -6.64 -9.79
N GLU A 141 -12.91 -6.19 -8.53
CA GLU A 141 -13.61 -4.96 -8.18
C GLU A 141 -12.84 -3.72 -8.65
N TYR A 142 -11.50 -3.72 -8.54
CA TYR A 142 -10.68 -2.67 -9.15
C TYR A 142 -10.83 -2.67 -10.67
N ALA A 143 -10.75 -3.84 -11.30
CA ALA A 143 -10.90 -3.98 -12.75
C ALA A 143 -12.28 -3.50 -13.21
N GLN A 144 -13.33 -3.77 -12.43
CA GLN A 144 -14.68 -3.27 -12.71
C GLN A 144 -14.77 -1.75 -12.58
N ALA A 145 -14.13 -1.16 -11.56
CA ALA A 145 -14.11 0.30 -11.36
C ALA A 145 -13.45 1.05 -12.52
N VAL A 146 -12.46 0.42 -13.19
CA VAL A 146 -11.78 0.97 -14.38
C VAL A 146 -12.29 0.39 -15.72
N SER A 147 -13.36 -0.41 -15.71
CA SER A 147 -14.00 -0.92 -16.94
C SER A 147 -14.87 0.15 -17.59
N LEU A 148 -15.30 -0.01 -18.85
CA LEU A 148 -16.24 0.92 -19.49
C LEU A 148 -17.57 1.00 -18.76
N LYS A 149 -18.02 -0.12 -18.16
CA LYS A 149 -19.25 -0.14 -17.35
C LYS A 149 -19.08 0.65 -16.05
N GLY A 150 -17.86 0.73 -15.53
CA GLY A 150 -17.54 1.26 -14.21
C GLY A 150 -18.22 0.49 -13.07
N TYR A 151 -18.00 0.94 -11.84
CA TYR A 151 -18.60 0.33 -10.65
C TYR A 151 -19.92 1.03 -10.26
N ASN A 152 -19.88 2.36 -10.19
CA ASN A 152 -21.03 3.22 -9.88
C ASN A 152 -21.60 3.90 -11.13
N LYS A 153 -20.73 4.33 -12.05
CA LYS A 153 -21.11 4.96 -13.33
C LYS A 153 -20.20 4.54 -14.48
N PRO A 154 -20.67 4.59 -15.74
CA PRO A 154 -19.84 4.27 -16.90
C PRO A 154 -18.63 5.19 -17.03
N ASN A 155 -17.47 4.59 -17.37
CA ASN A 155 -16.26 5.32 -17.72
C ASN A 155 -16.28 5.72 -19.20
N LYS A 156 -15.49 6.73 -19.57
CA LYS A 156 -15.43 7.23 -20.95
C LYS A 156 -14.23 6.65 -21.68
N ALA A 157 -14.44 5.96 -22.79
CA ALA A 157 -13.36 5.50 -23.67
C ALA A 157 -12.56 6.70 -24.22
N LEU A 158 -11.23 6.62 -24.21
CA LEU A 158 -10.35 7.66 -24.75
C LEU A 158 -9.83 7.36 -26.16
N GLY A 159 -10.24 6.25 -26.77
CA GLY A 159 -9.65 5.77 -28.03
C GLY A 159 -8.35 5.02 -27.77
N LYS A 160 -7.86 4.31 -28.80
CA LYS A 160 -6.54 3.66 -28.79
C LYS A 160 -5.49 4.61 -29.31
#